data_AF-A0A1X6YY70-F1
#
_entry.id   AF-A0A1X6YY70-F1
#
_cell.length_a   1.000
_cell.length_b   1.000
_cell.length_c   1.000
_cell.angle_alpha   90.00
_cell.angle_beta   90.00
_cell.angle_gamma   90.00
#
_symmetry.space_group_name_H-M   'P 1'
#
loop_
_entity.id
_entity.type
_entity.pdbx_description
1 polymer ?
#
loop_
_entity_poly.entity_id
_entity_poly.type
_entity_poly.pdbx_seq_one_letter_code
_entity_poly.pdbx_strand_id
1 'polypeptide(L)' 'MNPVALDELQRKFANVSELISGTRPGSRHHHLPELHDLIGNYTRRGLMVPAPLRQLQEDLTNEAIESRFDNMPV' A
#
# COMPACT_ATOMS: atom_id res chain seq x y z
N MET A 1 3.10 -21.47 -12.50
CA MET A 1 3.28 -20.05 -12.10
C MET A 1 4.34 -19.44 -13.00
N ASN A 2 4.09 -18.26 -13.57
CA ASN A 2 5.05 -17.58 -14.43
C ASN A 2 6.05 -16.81 -13.53
N PRO A 3 7.33 -17.20 -13.45
CA PRO A 3 8.29 -16.60 -12.50
C PRO A 3 8.48 -15.09 -12.73
N VAL A 4 8.39 -14.65 -13.99
CA VAL A 4 8.47 -13.23 -14.37
C VAL A 4 7.37 -12.39 -13.71
N ALA A 5 6.19 -12.97 -13.52
CA ALA A 5 5.03 -12.30 -12.93
C ALA A 5 5.16 -12.12 -11.41
N LEU A 6 5.96 -12.95 -10.73
CA LEU A 6 6.22 -12.82 -9.31
C LEU A 6 7.30 -11.76 -9.05
N ASP A 7 8.38 -11.79 -9.82
CA ASP A 7 9.46 -10.80 -9.73
C ASP A 7 8.96 -9.38 -9.99
N GLU A 8 8.07 -9.22 -10.96
CA GLU A 8 7.43 -7.93 -11.25
C GLU A 8 6.61 -7.40 -10.05
N LEU A 9 5.86 -8.28 -9.38
CA LEU A 9 5.10 -7.92 -8.19
C LEU A 9 6.00 -7.57 -7.01
N GLN A 10 7.08 -8.31 -6.81
CA GLN A 10 8.05 -8.02 -5.76
C GLN A 10 8.77 -6.69 -6.00
N ARG A 11 9.14 -6.37 -7.24
CA ARG A 11 9.69 -5.06 -7.60
C ARG A 11 8.69 -3.94 -7.36
N LYS A 12 7.43 -4.14 -7.77
CA LYS A 12 6.37 -3.16 -7.54
C LYS A 12 6.13 -2.94 -6.04
N PHE A 13 6.16 -4.02 -5.25
CA PHE A 13 6.08 -3.95 -3.80
C PHE A 13 7.25 -3.14 -3.19
N ALA A 14 8.49 -3.41 -3.60
CA ALA A 14 9.65 -2.68 -3.11
C ALA A 14 9.54 -1.18 -3.44
N ASN A 15 9.21 -0.84 -4.69
CA ASN A 15 9.09 0.55 -5.13
C ASN A 15 7.99 1.31 -4.36
N VAL A 16 6.82 0.70 -4.20
CA VAL A 16 5.70 1.32 -3.47
C VAL A 16 6.04 1.46 -1.99
N SER A 17 6.71 0.47 -1.40
CA SER A 17 7.12 0.55 0.01
C SER A 17 8.17 1.65 0.25
N GLU A 18 9.12 1.80 -0.67
CA GLU A 18 10.13 2.86 -0.62
C GLU A 18 9.49 4.24 -0.81
N LEU A 19 8.58 4.39 -1.77
CA LEU A 19 7.83 5.61 -2.01
C LEU A 19 7.05 6.06 -0.76
N ILE A 20 6.34 5.12 -0.13
CA ILE A 20 5.56 5.40 1.09
C ILE A 20 6.48 5.75 2.26
N SER A 21 7.60 5.05 2.41
CA SER A 21 8.58 5.32 3.47
C SER A 21 9.28 6.67 3.31
N GLY A 22 9.47 7.13 2.06
CA GLY A 22 10.02 8.45 1.74
C GLY A 22 8.99 9.59 1.81
N THR A 23 7.69 9.26 1.92
CA THR A 23 6.62 10.25 1.98
C THR A 23 6.41 10.74 3.41
N ARG A 24 6.15 12.04 3.56
CA ARG A 24 5.96 12.66 4.88
C ARG A 24 4.77 12.01 5.61
N PRO A 25 4.89 11.73 6.93
CA PRO A 25 3.76 11.31 7.75
C PRO A 25 2.59 12.28 7.61
N GLY A 26 1.38 11.74 7.48
CA GLY A 26 0.17 12.51 7.23
C GLY A 26 -0.17 12.72 5.74
N SER A 27 0.74 12.43 4.82
CA SER A 27 0.48 12.42 3.37
C SER A 27 0.67 11.05 2.73
N ARG A 28 1.12 10.05 3.48
CA ARG A 28 1.42 8.71 2.97
C ARG A 28 0.15 8.00 2.53
N HIS A 29 -0.96 8.31 3.18
CA HIS A 29 -2.27 7.76 2.86
C HIS A 29 -2.75 8.05 1.43
N HIS A 30 -2.17 9.05 0.74
CA HIS A 30 -2.43 9.28 -0.68
C HIS A 30 -2.02 8.10 -1.58
N HIS A 31 -1.12 7.23 -1.12
CA HIS A 31 -0.69 6.03 -1.85
C HIS A 31 -1.59 4.80 -1.62
N LEU A 32 -2.66 4.92 -0.83
CA LEU A 32 -3.63 3.82 -0.63
C LEU A 32 -4.18 3.21 -1.93
N PRO A 33 -4.53 4.00 -2.98
CA PRO A 33 -4.99 3.44 -4.24
C PRO A 33 -3.95 2.52 -4.91
N GLU A 34 -2.69 2.93 -4.93
CA GLU A 34 -1.59 2.12 -5.49
C GLU A 34 -1.38 0.83 -4.69
N LEU A 35 -1.54 0.91 -3.37
CA LEU A 35 -1.44 -0.25 -2.49
C LEU A 35 -2.58 -1.24 -2.73
N HIS A 36 -3.82 -0.75 -2.85
CA HIS A 36 -4.98 -1.57 -3.19
C HIS A 36 -4.83 -2.26 -4.54
N ASP A 37 -4.31 -1.56 -5.55
CA ASP A 37 -4.04 -2.15 -6.85
C ASP A 37 -2.99 -3.25 -6.77
N LEU A 38 -1.93 -3.05 -5.98
CA LEU A 38 -0.90 -4.06 -5.78
C LEU A 38 -1.47 -5.31 -5.10
N ILE A 39 -2.23 -5.15 -4.02
CA ILE A 39 -2.90 -6.24 -3.32
C ILE A 39 -3.88 -6.98 -4.25
N GLY A 40 -4.68 -6.23 -5.00
CA GLY A 40 -5.59 -6.80 -6.00
C GLY A 40 -4.86 -7.61 -7.06
N ASN A 41 -3.64 -7.22 -7.45
CA ASN A 41 -2.81 -8.01 -8.37
C ASN A 41 -2.30 -9.32 -7.72
N TYR A 42 -1.92 -9.32 -6.45
CA TYR A 42 -1.60 -10.55 -5.72
C TYR A 42 -2.81 -11.50 -5.72
N THR A 43 -3.99 -11.01 -5.32
CA THR A 43 -5.21 -11.81 -5.26
C THR A 43 -5.64 -12.35 -6.62
N ARG A 44 -5.65 -11.51 -7.67
CA ARG A 44 -6.00 -11.93 -9.04
C ARG A 44 -5.07 -12.99 -9.60
N ARG A 45 -3.80 -12.99 -9.19
CA ARG A 45 -2.81 -14.00 -9.59
C ARG A 45 -2.82 -15.25 -8.70
N GLY A 46 -3.73 -15.33 -7.72
CA GLY A 46 -3.82 -16.45 -6.77
C GLY A 46 -2.63 -16.51 -5.81
N LEU A 47 -1.92 -15.40 -5.64
CA LEU A 47 -0.75 -15.30 -4.77
C LEU A 47 -1.16 -14.82 -3.38
N MET A 48 -0.45 -15.32 -2.37
CA MET A 48 -0.60 -14.85 -1.01
C MET A 48 -0.12 -13.40 -0.90
N VAL A 49 -0.95 -12.53 -0.34
CA VAL A 49 -0.57 -11.14 -0.07
C VAL A 49 0.45 -11.12 1.09
N PRO A 50 1.64 -10.54 0.90
CA PRO A 50 2.66 -10.47 1.95
C PRO A 50 2.14 -9.77 3.21
N ALA A 51 2.51 -10.26 4.39
CA ALA A 51 2.13 -9.63 5.66
C ALA A 51 2.54 -8.14 5.77
N PRO A 52 3.76 -7.74 5.35
CA PRO A 52 4.16 -6.33 5.39
C PRO A 52 3.27 -5.43 4.53
N LEU A 53 2.74 -5.95 3.41
CA LEU A 53 1.86 -5.20 2.52
C LEU A 53 0.49 -4.96 3.15
N ARG A 54 -0.04 -5.94 3.89
CA ARG A 54 -1.30 -5.79 4.65
C ARG A 54 -1.14 -4.80 5.80
N GLN A 55 -0.02 -4.89 6.53
CA GLN A 55 0.28 -3.95 7.61
C GLN A 55 0.37 -2.51 7.09
N LEU A 56 1.05 -2.31 5.95
CA LEU A 56 1.12 -1.00 5.31
C LEU A 56 -0.25 -0.48 4.89
N GLN A 57 -1.16 -1.35 4.44
CA GLN A 57 -2.54 -0.97 4.11
C GLN A 57 -3.28 -0.46 5.35
N GLU A 58 -3.17 -1.16 6.47
CA GLU A 58 -3.81 -0.80 7.72
C GLU A 58 -3.27 0.53 8.25
N ASP A 59 -1.94 0.70 8.27
CA ASP A 59 -1.29 1.93 8.73
C ASP A 59 -1.74 3.15 7.91
N LEU A 60 -1.74 3.02 6.58
CA LEU A 60 -2.18 4.11 5.69
C LEU A 60 -3.68 4.36 5.78
N THR A 61 -4.49 3.34 6.03
CA THR A 61 -5.93 3.49 6.24
C THR A 61 -6.21 4.27 7.52
N ASN A 62 -5.50 3.95 8.61
CA ASN A 62 -5.60 4.69 9.86
C ASN A 62 -5.16 6.15 9.67
N GLU A 63 -4.05 6.39 8.98
CA GLU A 63 -3.58 7.75 8.67
C GLU A 63 -4.60 8.54 7.82
N ALA A 64 -5.26 7.89 6.84
CA ALA A 64 -6.32 8.53 6.05
C ALA A 64 -7.51 8.93 6.91
N ILE A 65 -7.89 8.07 7.85
CA ILE A 65 -8.98 8.30 8.79
C ILE A 65 -8.62 9.51 9.67
N GLU A 66 -7.45 9.49 10.31
CA GLU A 66 -6.95 10.58 11.16
C GLU A 66 -6.89 11.92 10.41
N SER A 67 -6.37 11.93 9.18
CA SER A 67 -6.28 13.14 8.35
C SER A 67 -7.65 13.76 8.02
N ARG A 68 -8.70 12.94 7.94
CA ARG A 68 -10.08 13.45 7.76
C ARG A 68 -10.64 14.11 9.00
N PHE A 69 -10.25 13.65 10.19
CA PHE A 69 -10.69 14.23 11.47
C PHE A 69 -9.92 15.50 11.83
N ASP A 70 -8.63 15.56 11.49
CA ASP A 70 -7.76 16.73 11.75
C ASP A 70 -8.20 17.99 10.97
N ASN A 71 -8.92 17.79 9.86
CA ASN A 71 -9.46 18.87 9.02
C ASN A 71 -10.88 19.34 9.39
N MET A 72 -11.47 18.84 10.49
CA MET A 72 -12.80 19.30 10.92
C MET A 72 -12.66 20.55 11.81
N PRO A 73 -13.24 21.71 11.43
CA PRO A 73 -13.25 22.88 12.29
C PRO A 73 -14.13 22.61 13.51
N VAL A 74 -13.60 22.88 14.71
CA VAL A 74 -14.39 22.98 15.95
C VAL A 74 -15.27 24.21 15.93
#